data_AF-A0A528V4G4-F1
#
_entry.id   AF-A0A528V4G4-F1
#
_cell.length_a   1.000
_cell.length_b   1.000
_cell.length_c   1.000
_cell.angle_alpha   90.00
_cell.angle_beta   90.00
_cell.angle_gamma   90.00
#
_symmetry.space_group_name_H-M   'P 1'
#
loop_
_entity.id
_entity.type
_entity.pdbx_description
1 polymer ?
#
loop_
_entity_poly.entity_id
_entity_poly.type
_entity_poly.pdbx_seq_one_letter_code
_entity_poly.pdbx_strand_id
1 'polypeptide(L)'
;HEGHMDRVVRHAISQGVKPVTAIQMATLNTAQHFRLERELGSIAPGRLADLLIVSDLAAMTIDEVYGRGVRLAKGGKLDIDIAAYDYPKTAKNTVKLGKKLKP
;
A
#
# COMPACT_ATOMS: atom_id res chain seq x y z
N HIS A 1 6.42 -11.13 -8.77
CA HIS A 1 5.51 -10.02 -9.11
C HIS A 1 4.08 -10.34 -8.71
N GLU A 2 3.81 -10.63 -7.43
CA GLU A 2 2.47 -11.08 -7.03
C GLU A 2 1.67 -10.04 -6.26
N GLY A 3 2.24 -8.87 -5.93
CA GLY A 3 1.64 -7.87 -5.04
C GLY A 3 2.04 -8.02 -3.57
N HIS A 4 1.55 -7.14 -2.71
CA HIS A 4 1.79 -7.16 -1.26
C HIS A 4 0.48 -7.38 -0.51
N MET A 5 -0.18 -6.31 -0.05
CA MET A 5 -1.45 -6.42 0.66
C MET A 5 -2.60 -6.87 -0.25
N ASP A 6 -2.63 -6.44 -1.50
CA ASP A 6 -3.62 -6.86 -2.50
C ASP A 6 -3.61 -8.40 -2.68
N ARG A 7 -2.41 -9.00 -2.66
CA ARG A 7 -2.22 -10.45 -2.76
C ARG A 7 -2.82 -11.17 -1.56
N VAL A 8 -2.61 -10.65 -0.35
CA VAL A 8 -3.16 -11.22 0.88
C VAL A 8 -4.69 -11.17 0.85
N VAL A 9 -5.27 -10.06 0.39
CA VAL A 9 -6.72 -9.92 0.23
C VAL A 9 -7.26 -10.94 -0.78
N ARG A 10 -6.67 -11.03 -1.98
CA ARG A 10 -7.06 -12.02 -3.00
C ARG A 10 -6.95 -13.45 -2.50
N HIS A 11 -5.88 -13.75 -1.74
CA HIS A 11 -5.69 -15.06 -1.14
C HIS A 11 -6.78 -15.38 -0.11
N ALA A 12 -7.10 -14.45 0.79
CA ALA A 12 -8.18 -14.67 1.76
C ALA A 12 -9.52 -14.94 1.06
N ILE A 13 -9.80 -14.21 -0.03
CA ILE A 13 -11.00 -14.41 -0.85
C ILE A 13 -11.01 -15.80 -1.49
N SER A 14 -9.88 -16.26 -2.05
CA SER A 14 -9.79 -17.58 -2.66
C SER A 14 -9.94 -18.73 -1.64
N GLN A 15 -9.66 -18.47 -0.36
CA GLN A 15 -9.92 -19.41 0.74
C GLN A 15 -11.36 -19.34 1.28
N GLY A 16 -12.25 -18.57 0.65
CA GLY A 16 -13.68 -18.52 0.97
C GLY A 16 -14.13 -17.35 1.85
N VAL A 17 -13.24 -16.41 2.18
CA VAL A 17 -13.65 -15.17 2.85
C VAL A 17 -14.41 -14.29 1.86
N LYS A 18 -15.56 -13.75 2.28
CA LYS A 18 -16.34 -12.84 1.42
C LYS A 18 -15.50 -11.61 1.04
N PRO A 19 -15.52 -11.12 -0.22
CA PRO A 19 -14.68 -10.00 -0.66
C PRO A 19 -14.74 -8.77 0.23
N VAL A 20 -15.94 -8.31 0.57
CA VAL A 20 -16.13 -7.14 1.45
C VAL A 20 -15.53 -7.36 2.84
N THR A 21 -15.66 -8.57 3.39
CA THR A 21 -15.06 -8.93 4.69
C THR A 21 -13.54 -8.92 4.62
N ALA A 22 -12.94 -9.48 3.56
CA ALA A 22 -11.48 -9.46 3.38
C ALA A 22 -10.94 -8.02 3.26
N ILE A 23 -11.64 -7.15 2.53
CA ILE A 23 -11.29 -5.73 2.43
C ILE A 23 -11.41 -5.03 3.79
N GLN A 24 -12.47 -5.30 4.55
CA GLN A 24 -12.64 -4.75 5.90
C GLN A 24 -11.49 -5.17 6.83
N MET A 25 -11.03 -6.43 6.76
CA MET A 25 -9.88 -6.91 7.53
C MET A 25 -8.60 -6.11 7.20
N ALA A 26 -8.39 -5.80 5.91
CA ALA A 26 -7.21 -5.06 5.44
C ALA A 26 -7.30 -3.53 5.60
N THR A 27 -8.46 -2.98 5.99
CA THR A 27 -8.70 -1.53 6.09
C THR A 27 -9.22 -1.17 7.48
N LEU A 28 -10.54 -1.21 7.68
CA LEU A 28 -11.22 -0.76 8.90
C LEU A 28 -10.71 -1.45 10.16
N ASN A 29 -10.56 -2.78 10.15
CA ASN A 29 -10.14 -3.51 11.34
C ASN A 29 -8.71 -3.15 11.75
N THR A 30 -7.83 -2.95 10.77
CA THR A 30 -6.44 -2.52 11.00
C THR A 30 -6.41 -1.10 11.55
N ALA A 31 -7.23 -0.20 10.98
CA ALA A 31 -7.38 1.16 11.49
C ALA A 31 -7.84 1.18 12.96
N GLN A 32 -8.87 0.39 13.29
CA GLN A 32 -9.37 0.25 14.66
C GLN A 32 -8.32 -0.32 15.61
N HIS A 33 -7.57 -1.34 15.17
CA HIS A 33 -6.49 -1.94 15.97
C HIS A 33 -5.44 -0.91 16.39
N PHE A 34 -5.07 -0.02 15.47
CA PHE A 34 -4.09 1.05 15.72
C PHE A 34 -4.71 2.37 16.20
N ARG A 35 -6.03 2.42 16.45
CA ARG A 35 -6.79 3.62 16.88
C ARG A 35 -6.74 4.79 15.88
N LEU A 36 -6.71 4.47 14.60
CA LEU A 36 -6.67 5.40 13.47
C LEU A 36 -7.99 5.46 12.67
N GLU A 37 -9.07 4.84 13.15
CA GLU A 37 -10.36 4.72 12.43
C GLU A 37 -11.09 6.07 12.23
N ARG A 38 -10.69 7.08 12.99
CA ARG A 38 -11.13 8.47 12.79
C ARG A 38 -10.46 9.13 11.60
N GLU A 39 -9.30 8.62 11.17
CA GLU A 39 -8.49 9.18 10.10
C GLU A 39 -8.56 8.35 8.82
N LEU A 40 -8.49 7.01 8.91
CA LEU A 40 -8.35 6.13 7.75
C LEU A 40 -9.09 4.78 7.91
N GLY A 41 -9.05 3.96 6.86
CA GLY A 41 -9.61 2.61 6.84
C GLY A 41 -11.10 2.53 6.51
N SER A 42 -11.76 3.65 6.20
CA SER A 42 -13.15 3.68 5.70
C SER A 42 -13.44 4.95 4.91
N ILE A 43 -14.47 4.89 4.07
CA ILE A 43 -14.91 6.01 3.22
C ILE A 43 -16.04 6.75 3.93
N ALA A 44 -15.76 7.94 4.48
CA ALA A 44 -16.78 8.86 4.99
C ALA A 44 -16.24 10.29 5.10
N PRO A 45 -17.11 11.31 5.28
CA PRO A 45 -16.69 12.69 5.51
C PRO A 45 -15.73 12.81 6.71
N GLY A 46 -14.71 13.65 6.58
CA GLY A 46 -13.72 13.93 7.61
C GLY A 46 -12.54 12.94 7.68
N ARG A 47 -12.55 11.86 6.89
CA ARG A 47 -11.43 10.91 6.76
C ARG A 47 -10.48 11.28 5.63
N LEU A 48 -9.26 10.77 5.70
CA LEU A 48 -8.27 10.90 4.61
C LEU A 48 -8.81 10.24 3.34
N ALA A 49 -8.62 10.92 2.22
CA ALA A 49 -9.00 10.43 0.89
C ALA A 49 -7.95 9.45 0.35
N ASP A 50 -7.74 8.36 1.09
CA ASP A 50 -6.95 7.20 0.70
C ASP A 50 -7.91 6.11 0.22
N LEU A 51 -8.03 5.94 -1.10
CA LEU A 51 -9.03 5.05 -1.70
C LEU A 51 -8.54 4.44 -3.01
N LEU A 52 -9.20 3.35 -3.39
CA LEU A 52 -8.95 2.62 -4.63
C LEU A 52 -10.22 2.65 -5.47
N ILE A 53 -10.06 2.83 -6.78
CA ILE A 53 -11.11 2.54 -7.76
C ILE A 53 -10.88 1.11 -8.24
N VAL A 54 -11.87 0.24 -8.04
CA VAL A 54 -11.74 -1.21 -8.24
C VAL A 54 -12.89 -1.70 -9.11
N SER A 55 -12.57 -2.30 -10.24
CA SER A 55 -13.55 -2.86 -11.20
C SER A 55 -14.03 -4.25 -10.82
N ASP A 56 -13.22 -5.01 -10.08
CA ASP A 56 -13.58 -6.33 -9.55
C ASP A 56 -13.02 -6.51 -8.13
N LEU A 57 -13.91 -6.57 -7.13
CA LEU A 57 -13.55 -6.74 -5.72
C LEU A 57 -13.05 -8.15 -5.38
N ALA A 58 -13.50 -9.19 -6.08
CA ALA A 58 -13.07 -10.56 -5.84
C ALA A 58 -11.66 -10.79 -6.40
N ALA A 59 -11.42 -10.29 -7.60
CA ALA A 59 -10.11 -10.32 -8.24
C ALA A 59 -9.17 -9.19 -7.76
N MET A 60 -9.66 -8.21 -7.00
CA MET A 60 -8.94 -6.98 -6.63
C MET A 60 -8.27 -6.29 -7.82
N THR A 61 -9.02 -6.11 -8.91
CA THR A 61 -8.55 -5.38 -10.10
C THR A 61 -8.59 -3.88 -9.83
N ILE A 62 -7.43 -3.30 -9.50
CA ILE A 62 -7.29 -1.88 -9.15
C ILE A 62 -7.07 -1.04 -10.41
N ASP A 63 -8.01 -0.15 -10.72
CA ASP A 63 -7.94 0.74 -11.88
C ASP A 63 -7.19 2.02 -11.57
N GLU A 64 -7.45 2.61 -10.39
CA GLU A 64 -6.84 3.87 -9.93
C GLU A 64 -6.54 3.83 -8.42
N VAL A 65 -5.45 4.48 -8.02
CA VAL A 65 -5.01 4.61 -6.62
C VAL A 65 -4.98 6.08 -6.24
N TYR A 66 -5.67 6.42 -5.15
CA TYR A 66 -5.67 7.76 -4.58
C TYR A 66 -5.05 7.74 -3.18
N GLY A 67 -4.20 8.73 -2.90
CA GLY A 67 -3.65 8.98 -1.58
C GLY A 67 -3.75 10.46 -1.25
N ARG A 68 -4.26 10.79 -0.07
CA ARG A 68 -4.54 12.15 0.40
C ARG A 68 -5.32 13.00 -0.62
N GLY A 69 -6.22 12.37 -1.36
CA GLY A 69 -7.06 13.03 -2.37
C GLY A 69 -6.38 13.26 -3.72
N VAL A 70 -5.13 12.83 -3.91
CA VAL A 70 -4.39 12.94 -5.17
C VAL A 70 -4.32 11.56 -5.84
N ARG A 71 -4.55 11.49 -7.15
CA ARG A 71 -4.36 10.25 -7.90
C ARG A 71 -2.87 9.97 -8.05
N LEU A 72 -2.42 8.84 -7.51
CA LEU A 72 -1.02 8.44 -7.49
C LEU A 72 -0.69 7.45 -8.61
N ALA A 73 -1.66 6.66 -9.05
CA ALA A 73 -1.47 5.66 -10.09
C ALA A 73 -2.76 5.42 -10.88
N LYS A 74 -2.60 5.07 -12.17
CA LYS A 74 -3.68 4.64 -13.07
C LYS A 74 -3.20 3.54 -14.00
N GLY A 75 -4.01 2.49 -14.18
CA GLY A 75 -3.69 1.39 -15.09
C GLY A 75 -2.35 0.70 -14.76
N GLY A 76 -2.05 0.55 -13.47
CA GLY A 76 -0.81 -0.08 -12.99
C GLY A 76 0.47 0.77 -13.16
N LYS A 77 0.36 2.03 -13.56
CA LYS A 77 1.49 2.97 -13.68
C LYS A 77 1.35 4.12 -12.69
N LEU A 78 2.46 4.58 -12.14
CA LEU A 78 2.49 5.77 -11.30
C LEU A 78 2.25 7.02 -12.15
N ASP A 79 1.39 7.91 -11.65
CA ASP A 79 1.11 9.24 -12.23
C ASP A 79 2.00 10.33 -11.59
N ILE A 80 2.78 9.97 -10.56
CA ILE A 80 3.67 10.87 -9.82
C ILE A 80 5.12 10.39 -9.90
N ASP A 81 6.05 11.34 -9.77
CA ASP A 81 7.45 11.02 -9.53
C ASP A 81 7.70 10.83 -8.04
N ILE A 82 8.38 9.74 -7.69
CA ILE A 82 8.75 9.44 -6.30
C ILE A 82 10.19 9.88 -6.12
N ALA A 83 10.37 11.01 -5.42
CA ALA A 83 11.69 11.55 -5.15
C ALA A 83 12.58 10.52 -4.46
N ALA A 84 13.82 10.38 -4.95
CA ALA A 84 14.82 9.54 -4.31
C ALA A 84 15.14 10.07 -2.91
N TYR A 85 15.10 9.18 -1.91
CA TYR A 85 15.46 9.51 -0.55
C TYR A 85 16.96 9.31 -0.32
N ASP A 86 17.67 10.36 0.13
CA ASP A 86 19.08 10.23 0.46
C ASP A 86 19.27 9.54 1.82
N TYR A 87 19.52 8.24 1.80
CA TYR A 87 19.71 7.47 3.03
C TYR A 87 20.93 7.95 3.83
N PRO A 88 20.83 7.98 5.17
CA PRO A 88 21.92 8.44 6.02
C PRO A 88 23.17 7.57 5.85
N LYS A 89 24.35 8.19 6.02
CA LYS A 89 25.65 7.50 5.92
C LYS A 89 25.75 6.27 6.82
N THR A 90 25.07 6.28 7.97
CA THR A 90 25.00 5.14 8.90
C THR A 90 24.35 3.90 8.28
N ALA A 91 23.41 4.08 7.36
CA ALA A 91 22.77 2.99 6.62
C ALA A 91 23.58 2.55 5.38
N LYS A 92 24.38 3.43 4.76
CA LYS A 92 25.19 3.13 3.56
C LYS A 92 26.58 2.57 3.89
N ASN A 93 27.21 3.04 4.96
CA ASN A 93 28.60 2.74 5.29
C ASN A 93 28.74 1.57 6.28
N THR A 94 27.92 0.53 6.14
CA THR A 94 27.89 -0.63 7.04
C THR A 94 29.01 -1.62 6.73
N VAL A 95 29.47 -1.68 5.48
CA VAL A 95 30.60 -2.54 5.07
C VAL A 95 31.92 -1.80 5.31
N LYS A 96 32.70 -2.25 6.29
CA LYS A 96 34.04 -1.72 6.60
C LYS A 96 35.11 -2.67 6.07
N LEU A 97 35.59 -2.42 4.85
CA LEU A 97 36.68 -3.22 4.29
C LEU A 97 38.03 -2.73 4.85
N GLY A 98 38.86 -3.65 5.33
CA GLY A 98 40.22 -3.36 5.81
C GLY A 98 41.22 -2.99 4.71
N LYS A 99 40.80 -3.00 3.44
CA LYS A 99 41.60 -2.61 2.27
C LYS A 99 40.74 -1.87 1.25
N LYS A 100 41.34 -0.89 0.57
CA LYS A 100 40.69 -0.23 -0.57
C LYS A 100 40.65 -1.19 -1.76
N LEU A 101 39.46 -1.44 -2.29
CA LEU A 101 39.31 -2.16 -3.56
C LEU A 101 39.81 -1.25 -4.69
N LYS A 102 40.64 -1.79 -5.58
CA LYS A 102 40.94 -1.14 -6.86
C LYS A 102 39.76 -1.38 -7.81
N PRO A 103 39.44 -0.41 -8.68
CA PRO A 103 38.34 -0.53 -9.65
C PRO A 103 38.53 -1.71 -10.59
#